data_AF-A0A350LYH4-F1
#
_entry.id   AF-A0A350LYH4-F1
#
_cell.length_a   1.000
_cell.length_b   1.000
_cell.length_c   1.000
_cell.angle_alpha   90.00
_cell.angle_beta   90.00
_cell.angle_gamma   90.00
#
_symmetry.space_group_name_H-M   'P 1'
#
loop_
_entity.id
_entity.type
_entity.pdbx_description
1 polymer ?
#
loop_
_entity_poly.entity_id
_entity_poly.type
_entity_poly.pdbx_seq_one_letter_code
_entity_poly.pdbx_strand_id
1 'polypeptide(L)'
;MEIDYEKIREIIREELEDKGLKYFEGELGERWQDGSIIIKPGRKDLKEFVLPIEKFFHKIVMIRDRLRVLEAKLNSHPKLTDEDRIDLHQYITRIYGSLTTFNFLFKKRTSWFVGEKKE
;
A
#
# COMPACT_ATOMS: atom_id res chain seq x y z
N MET A 1 19.29 16.59 -22.15
CA MET A 1 19.39 16.19 -20.73
C MET A 1 18.36 15.13 -20.49
N GLU A 2 18.78 13.92 -20.16
CA GLU A 2 17.89 12.85 -19.74
C GLU A 2 17.49 13.14 -18.29
N ILE A 3 16.20 13.33 -18.04
CA ILE A 3 15.72 13.61 -16.69
C ILE A 3 15.68 12.28 -15.94
N ASP A 4 16.48 12.18 -14.89
CA ASP A 4 16.46 11.04 -13.96
C ASP A 4 15.29 11.19 -12.99
N TYR A 5 14.19 10.53 -13.33
CA TYR A 5 12.97 10.54 -12.55
C TYR A 5 13.12 9.83 -11.19
N GLU A 6 14.10 8.94 -11.04
CA GLU A 6 14.30 8.19 -9.80
C GLU A 6 14.99 9.07 -8.77
N LYS A 7 16.00 9.82 -9.21
CA LYS A 7 16.65 10.86 -8.39
C LYS A 7 15.69 11.95 -7.96
N ILE A 8 14.75 12.35 -8.82
CA ILE A 8 13.70 13.32 -8.47
C ILE A 8 12.77 12.76 -7.38
N ARG A 9 12.39 11.47 -7.47
CA ARG A 9 11.55 10.85 -6.43
C ARG A 9 12.28 10.74 -5.10
N GLU A 10 13.57 10.45 -5.11
CA GLU A 10 14.39 10.34 -3.92
C GLU A 10 14.44 11.69 -3.18
N ILE A 11 14.74 12.77 -3.89
CA ILE A 11 14.75 14.15 -3.35
C ILE A 11 13.38 14.54 -2.78
N ILE A 12 12.28 14.23 -3.49
CA ILE A 12 10.93 14.54 -3.01
C ILE A 12 10.60 13.74 -1.74
N ARG A 13 11.04 12.48 -1.66
CA ARG A 13 10.80 11.62 -0.49
C ARG A 13 11.57 12.15 0.73
N GLU A 14 12.84 12.49 0.57
CA GLU A 14 13.67 13.08 1.64
C GLU A 14 13.05 14.37 2.19
N GLU A 15 12.71 15.31 1.31
CA GLU A 15 12.13 16.61 1.70
C GLU A 15 10.79 16.48 2.43
N LEU A 16 9.98 15.49 2.04
CA LEU A 16 8.70 15.22 2.70
C LEU A 16 8.92 14.58 4.06
N GLU A 17 9.86 13.62 4.18
CA GLU A 17 10.20 12.98 5.45
C GLU A 17 10.72 13.98 6.48
N ASP A 18 11.57 14.93 6.07
CA ASP A 18 12.06 16.03 6.93
C ASP A 18 10.93 16.91 7.47
N LYS A 19 9.85 17.04 6.70
CA LYS A 19 8.63 17.76 7.11
C LYS A 19 7.65 16.90 7.91
N GLY A 20 8.03 15.67 8.25
CA GLY A 20 7.15 14.70 8.90
C GLY A 20 5.99 14.23 8.01
N LEU A 21 6.04 14.53 6.72
CA LEU A 21 5.08 14.14 5.71
C LEU A 21 5.60 12.90 5.01
N LYS A 22 4.94 11.75 5.15
CA LYS A 22 5.32 10.61 4.32
C LYS A 22 4.81 10.82 2.90
N TYR A 23 5.69 10.64 1.91
CA TYR A 23 5.27 10.55 0.52
C TYR A 23 4.60 9.19 0.28
N PHE A 24 3.28 9.22 0.11
CA PHE A 24 2.49 8.02 -0.17
C PHE A 24 2.29 7.90 -1.67
N GLU A 25 2.83 6.84 -2.28
CA GLU A 25 2.62 6.60 -3.70
C GLU A 25 1.21 6.05 -3.98
N GLY A 26 0.18 6.88 -3.98
CA GLY A 26 -1.16 6.40 -4.29
C GLY A 26 -2.16 7.53 -4.35
N GLU A 27 -2.83 7.67 -5.49
CA GLU A 27 -3.92 8.60 -5.65
C GLU A 27 -5.25 7.87 -5.44
N LEU A 28 -6.10 8.40 -4.58
CA LEU A 28 -7.48 7.93 -4.43
C LEU A 28 -8.25 8.19 -5.73
N GLY A 29 -9.03 7.22 -6.18
CA GLY A 29 -9.89 7.37 -7.35
C GLY A 29 -10.92 8.48 -7.15
N GLU A 30 -11.14 9.30 -8.18
CA GLU A 30 -11.96 10.53 -8.11
C GLU A 30 -13.36 10.29 -7.57
N ARG A 31 -13.99 9.16 -7.91
CA ARG A 31 -15.33 8.76 -7.42
C ARG A 31 -15.44 8.59 -5.91
N TRP A 32 -14.32 8.51 -5.20
CA TRP A 32 -14.26 8.29 -3.75
C TRP A 32 -13.85 9.54 -2.98
N GLN A 33 -13.48 10.65 -3.62
CA GLN A 33 -13.02 11.85 -2.91
C GLN A 33 -14.11 12.42 -2.00
N ASP A 34 -13.69 12.92 -0.83
CA ASP A 34 -14.55 13.48 0.23
C ASP A 34 -15.61 12.49 0.76
N GLY A 35 -15.45 11.21 0.45
CA GLY A 35 -16.35 10.14 0.85
C GLY A 35 -16.11 9.65 2.28
N SER A 36 -16.86 8.64 2.68
CA SER A 36 -16.70 8.00 3.99
C SER A 36 -16.97 6.50 3.91
N ILE A 37 -16.24 5.74 4.71
CA ILE A 37 -16.56 4.35 5.03
C ILE A 37 -17.54 4.34 6.18
N ILE A 38 -18.62 3.58 6.00
CA ILE A 38 -19.64 3.34 7.03
C ILE A 38 -19.63 1.85 7.34
N ILE A 39 -19.24 1.49 8.56
CA ILE A 39 -19.31 0.12 9.07
C ILE A 39 -20.60 0.00 9.88
N LYS A 40 -21.54 -0.79 9.36
CA LYS A 40 -22.82 -1.03 10.01
C LYS A 40 -22.72 -2.25 10.92
N PRO A 41 -22.98 -2.11 12.23
CA PRO A 41 -23.05 -3.26 13.12
C PRO A 41 -24.26 -4.14 12.73
N GLY A 42 -24.12 -5.47 12.86
CA GLY A 42 -25.26 -6.39 12.65
C GLY A 42 -26.37 -6.22 13.68
N ARG A 43 -26.07 -5.54 14.80
CA ARG A 43 -27.00 -5.17 15.86
C ARG A 43 -27.59 -3.78 15.60
N LYS A 44 -28.92 -3.68 15.57
CA LYS A 44 -29.66 -2.45 15.23
C LYS A 44 -29.60 -1.35 16.29
N ASP A 45 -29.21 -1.69 17.53
CA ASP A 45 -29.10 -0.76 18.65
C ASP A 45 -27.75 -0.02 18.71
N LEU A 46 -26.79 -0.43 17.89
CA LEU A 46 -25.45 0.14 17.88
C LEU A 46 -25.31 1.20 16.78
N LYS A 47 -24.57 2.28 17.09
CA LYS A 47 -24.23 3.31 16.11
C LYS A 47 -23.29 2.77 15.04
N GLU A 48 -23.47 3.27 13.83
CA GLU A 48 -22.54 3.05 12.72
C GLU A 48 -21.19 3.71 13.02
N PHE A 49 -20.11 3.04 12.62
CA PHE A 49 -18.79 3.63 12.65
C PHE A 49 -18.52 4.31 11.31
N VAL A 50 -18.18 5.61 11.35
CA VAL A 50 -17.92 6.43 10.16
C VAL A 50 -16.46 6.87 10.15
N LEU A 51 -15.78 6.67 9.03
CA LEU A 51 -14.38 7.04 8.84
C LEU A 51 -14.20 7.74 7.48
N PRO A 52 -13.54 8.91 7.41
CA PRO A 52 -13.18 9.53 6.14
C PRO A 52 -12.39 8.56 5.26
N ILE A 53 -12.77 8.47 4.00
CA ILE A 53 -12.19 7.49 3.06
C ILE A 53 -10.70 7.73 2.81
N GLU A 54 -10.23 8.98 2.87
CA GLU A 54 -8.83 9.35 2.76
C GLU A 54 -8.02 8.76 3.90
N LYS A 55 -8.56 8.78 5.14
CA LYS A 55 -7.89 8.19 6.31
C LYS A 55 -7.79 6.67 6.18
N PHE A 56 -8.81 6.02 5.63
CA PHE A 56 -8.77 4.60 5.35
C PHE A 56 -7.76 4.28 4.25
N PHE A 57 -7.86 4.96 3.12
CA PHE A 57 -6.99 4.76 1.96
C PHE A 57 -5.52 4.96 2.32
N HIS A 58 -5.21 5.98 3.11
CA HIS A 58 -3.88 6.21 3.64
C HIS A 58 -3.34 5.02 4.44
N LYS A 59 -4.18 4.35 5.24
CA LYS A 59 -3.77 3.11 5.95
C LYS A 59 -3.49 1.97 4.98
N ILE A 60 -4.28 1.84 3.91
CA ILE A 60 -4.05 0.84 2.86
C ILE A 60 -2.72 1.09 2.14
N VAL A 61 -2.43 2.34 1.78
CA VAL A 61 -1.15 2.71 1.15
C VAL A 61 0.02 2.46 2.11
N MET A 62 -0.11 2.80 3.40
CA MET A 62 0.91 2.49 4.41
C MET A 62 1.24 1.01 4.53
N ILE A 63 0.23 0.12 4.44
CA ILE A 63 0.46 -1.33 4.49
C ILE A 63 1.29 -1.76 3.28
N ARG A 64 0.92 -1.30 2.08
CA ARG A 64 1.66 -1.59 0.85
C ARG A 64 3.12 -1.16 0.95
N ASP A 65 3.37 0.05 1.42
CA ASP A 65 4.73 0.60 1.47
C ASP A 65 5.58 -0.15 2.51
N ARG A 66 4.98 -0.58 3.63
CA ARG A 66 5.66 -1.45 4.60
C ARG A 66 5.99 -2.83 4.03
N LEU A 67 5.10 -3.42 3.23
CA LEU A 67 5.36 -4.71 2.56
C LEU A 67 6.50 -4.59 1.55
N ARG A 68 6.55 -3.51 0.76
CA ARG A 68 7.68 -3.23 -0.16
C ARG A 68 9.01 -3.12 0.58
N VAL A 69 9.03 -2.40 1.70
CA VAL A 69 10.24 -2.27 2.53
C VAL A 69 10.64 -3.61 3.15
N LEU A 70 9.67 -4.41 3.60
CA LEU A 70 9.93 -5.74 4.13
C LEU A 70 10.57 -6.64 3.06
N GLU A 71 9.99 -6.69 1.87
CA GLU A 71 10.50 -7.45 0.73
C GLU A 71 11.95 -7.08 0.37
N ALA A 72 12.25 -5.77 0.29
CA ALA A 72 13.61 -5.28 0.05
C ALA A 72 14.60 -5.69 1.15
N LYS A 73 14.19 -5.65 2.42
CA LYS A 73 15.01 -6.10 3.55
C LYS A 73 15.29 -7.60 3.51
N LEU A 74 14.31 -8.40 3.11
CA LEU A 74 14.49 -9.86 2.99
C LEU A 74 15.44 -10.22 1.84
N ASN A 75 15.33 -9.53 0.70
CA ASN A 75 16.24 -9.69 -0.44
C ASN A 75 17.71 -9.45 -0.07
N SER A 76 17.97 -8.48 0.81
CA SER A 76 19.31 -8.09 1.23
C SER A 76 19.78 -8.74 2.54
N HIS A 77 18.97 -9.62 3.15
CA HIS A 77 19.28 -10.15 4.48
C HIS A 77 20.45 -11.16 4.42
N PRO A 78 21.55 -10.94 5.16
CA PRO A 78 22.78 -11.72 4.99
C PRO A 78 22.71 -13.15 5.56
N LYS A 79 21.72 -13.43 6.43
CA LYS A 79 21.58 -14.73 7.11
C LYS A 79 20.49 -15.63 6.52
N LEU A 80 19.74 -15.16 5.51
CA LEU A 80 18.71 -16.00 4.88
C LEU A 80 19.34 -16.85 3.78
N THR A 81 18.93 -18.11 3.70
CA THR A 81 19.25 -18.95 2.55
C THR A 81 18.38 -18.54 1.35
N ASP A 82 18.72 -19.01 0.15
CA ASP A 82 17.92 -18.74 -1.04
C ASP A 82 16.52 -19.37 -0.94
N GLU A 83 16.41 -20.55 -0.33
CA GLU A 83 15.13 -21.23 -0.08
C GLU A 83 14.25 -20.42 0.88
N ASP A 84 14.80 -19.94 2.01
CA ASP A 84 14.07 -19.06 2.94
C ASP A 84 13.56 -17.79 2.24
N ARG A 85 14.38 -17.19 1.38
CA ARG A 85 14.00 -15.98 0.61
C ARG A 85 12.82 -16.27 -0.30
N ILE A 86 12.86 -17.39 -1.04
CA ILE A 86 11.79 -17.79 -1.94
C ILE A 86 10.48 -18.00 -1.16
N ASP A 87 10.52 -18.72 -0.05
CA ASP A 87 9.33 -19.01 0.76
C ASP A 87 8.71 -17.74 1.33
N LEU A 88 9.54 -16.83 1.87
CA LEU A 88 9.05 -15.56 2.39
C LEU A 88 8.50 -14.64 1.29
N HIS A 89 9.11 -14.64 0.10
CA HIS A 89 8.60 -13.88 -1.05
C HIS A 89 7.25 -14.40 -1.54
N GLN A 90 7.08 -15.73 -1.60
CA GLN A 90 5.78 -16.32 -1.91
C GLN A 90 4.73 -15.92 -0.87
N TYR A 91 5.08 -15.96 0.42
CA TYR A 91 4.17 -15.53 1.48
C TYR A 91 3.79 -14.04 1.35
N ILE A 92 4.75 -13.16 1.08
CA ILE A 92 4.50 -11.73 0.81
C ILE A 92 3.58 -11.56 -0.41
N THR A 93 3.79 -12.34 -1.47
CA THR A 93 2.97 -12.29 -2.68
C THR A 93 1.52 -12.72 -2.40
N ARG A 94 1.30 -13.70 -1.53
CA ARG A 94 -0.06 -14.07 -1.05
C ARG A 94 -0.69 -12.97 -0.20
N ILE A 95 0.09 -12.25 0.61
CA ILE A 95 -0.40 -11.05 1.32
C ILE A 95 -0.85 -9.98 0.32
N TYR A 96 -0.04 -9.67 -0.69
CA TYR A 96 -0.44 -8.76 -1.77
C TYR A 96 -1.73 -9.22 -2.46
N GLY A 97 -1.86 -10.52 -2.73
CA GLY A 97 -3.07 -11.13 -3.29
C GLY A 97 -4.32 -10.87 -2.45
N SER A 98 -4.20 -10.99 -1.13
CA SER A 98 -5.31 -10.73 -0.18
C SER A 98 -5.73 -9.25 -0.15
N LEU A 99 -4.83 -8.34 -0.50
CA LEU A 99 -5.08 -6.90 -0.53
C LEU A 99 -5.63 -6.40 -1.88
N THR A 100 -5.66 -7.25 -2.91
CA THR A 100 -6.19 -6.89 -4.25
C THR A 100 -7.65 -6.40 -4.22
N THR A 101 -8.43 -6.83 -3.22
CA THR A 101 -9.79 -6.33 -2.99
C THR A 101 -9.83 -4.81 -2.83
N PHE A 102 -8.76 -4.15 -2.35
CA PHE A 102 -8.73 -2.70 -2.19
C PHE A 102 -8.30 -1.94 -3.45
N ASN A 103 -7.98 -2.62 -4.55
CA ASN A 103 -7.53 -1.98 -5.80
C ASN A 103 -8.56 -1.00 -6.38
N PHE A 104 -9.86 -1.19 -6.11
CA PHE A 104 -10.92 -0.30 -6.58
C PHE A 104 -10.83 1.13 -6.03
N LEU A 105 -10.04 1.35 -4.97
CA LEU A 105 -9.77 2.66 -4.37
C LEU A 105 -8.71 3.44 -5.13
N PHE A 106 -7.80 2.80 -5.87
CA PHE A 106 -6.68 3.46 -6.52
C PHE A 106 -7.10 4.06 -7.87
N LYS A 107 -6.66 5.30 -8.13
CA LYS A 107 -6.82 5.97 -9.42
C LYS A 107 -6.01 5.31 -10.54
N LYS A 108 -4.76 4.91 -10.24
CA LYS A 108 -3.81 4.36 -11.21
C LYS A 108 -3.58 2.88 -10.96
N ARG A 109 -3.60 2.09 -12.05
CA ARG A 109 -3.30 0.64 -12.01
C ARG A 109 -1.87 0.33 -11.58
N THR A 110 -0.92 1.22 -11.85
CA THR A 110 0.48 1.08 -11.43
C THR A 110 0.65 1.09 -9.91
N SER A 111 -0.35 1.57 -9.17
CA SER A 111 -0.35 1.60 -7.71
C SER A 111 -1.07 0.41 -7.07
N TRP A 112 -1.63 -0.49 -7.88
CA TRP A 112 -2.41 -1.64 -7.40
C TRP A 112 -1.55 -2.65 -6.66
N PHE A 113 -2.17 -3.35 -5.72
CA PHE A 113 -1.64 -4.60 -5.19
C PHE A 113 -1.70 -5.66 -6.30
N VAL A 114 -0.60 -6.40 -6.47
CA VAL A 114 -0.49 -7.49 -7.43
C VAL A 114 -0.01 -8.71 -6.65
N GLY A 115 -0.86 -9.73 -6.55
CA GLY A 115 -0.51 -11.02 -5.95
C GLY A 115 -0.35 -12.11 -7.01
N GLU A 116 -0.36 -13.37 -6.56
CA GLU A 116 -0.38 -14.52 -7.46
C GLU A 116 -1.61 -14.45 -8.38
N LYS A 117 -1.41 -14.70 -9.68
CA LYS A 117 -2.54 -14.92 -10.59
C LYS A 117 -3.22 -16.21 -10.15
N LYS A 118 -4.50 -16.13 -9.80
CA LYS A 118 -5.31 -17.34 -9.68
C LYS A 118 -5.49 -17.89 -11.10
N GLU A 119 -5.04 -19.12 -11.31
CA GLU A 119 -5.42 -19.91 -12.48
C GLU A 119 -6.93 -20.16 -12.51
#